data_AF-A0A419E8M0-F1
#
_entry.id   AF-A0A419E8M0-F1
#
_cell.length_a   1.000
_cell.length_b   1.000
_cell.length_c   1.000
_cell.angle_alpha   90.00
_cell.angle_beta   90.00
_cell.angle_gamma   90.00
#
_symmetry.space_group_name_H-M   'P 1'
#
loop_
_entity.id
_entity.type
_entity.pdbx_description
1 polymer ?
#
loop_
_entity_poly.entity_id
_entity_poly.type
_entity_poly.pdbx_seq_one_letter_code
_entity_poly.pdbx_strand_id
1 'polypeptide(L)'
;MTKLDSRPPFLTYPIASHTDPPPDRRLIVLVPDAVSDYTPAIHRIWELANALGSRVQFLGLCKDAVDEPSLRRQLVTLSALAQSGNVPAEVRTELGTDWVTAIKSDLKNSDTIVCFSEQYAGPSRMPLDQILESSLNVPVTILSGLTPQERSGPHWFKQTLAWTGSLAIILGFFLLQIRIQPGTHDWAQMTLLLISIIFEAALLLFWNSLFG
;
A
#
# COMPACT_ATOMS: atom_id res chain seq x y z
N MET A 1 16.80 2.44 -36.75
CA MET A 1 15.71 1.90 -35.90
C MET A 1 16.35 1.36 -34.62
N THR A 2 16.47 2.22 -33.61
CA THR A 2 17.10 1.93 -32.32
C THR A 2 16.01 1.51 -31.35
N LYS A 3 16.09 0.25 -30.88
CA LYS A 3 15.16 -0.36 -29.93
C LYS A 3 15.57 0.11 -28.53
N LEU A 4 14.81 1.02 -27.91
CA LEU A 4 15.00 1.40 -26.51
C LEU A 4 14.46 0.27 -25.62
N ASP A 5 15.37 -0.51 -25.04
CA ASP A 5 15.07 -1.39 -23.90
C ASP A 5 14.70 -0.52 -22.69
N SER A 6 13.43 -0.52 -22.34
CA SER A 6 12.85 0.21 -21.22
C SER A 6 12.61 -0.77 -20.08
N ARG A 7 13.70 -1.15 -19.39
CA ARG A 7 13.62 -1.74 -18.06
C ARG A 7 13.87 -0.63 -17.03
N PRO A 8 12.98 -0.42 -16.05
CA PRO A 8 13.23 0.56 -15.01
C PRO A 8 14.46 0.15 -14.18
N PRO A 9 15.28 1.12 -13.74
CA PRO A 9 16.43 0.83 -12.89
C PRO A 9 15.95 0.35 -11.52
N PHE A 10 16.36 -0.86 -11.13
CA PHE A 10 16.28 -1.33 -9.76
C PHE A 10 17.18 -0.45 -8.88
N LEU A 11 16.59 0.50 -8.15
CA LEU A 11 17.32 1.35 -7.23
C LEU A 11 17.50 0.61 -5.90
N THR A 12 18.52 -0.24 -5.85
CA THR A 12 19.03 -0.78 -4.58
C THR A 12 19.74 0.36 -3.86
N TYR A 13 19.17 0.84 -2.75
CA TYR A 13 19.85 1.80 -1.87
C TYR A 13 20.61 1.01 -0.80
N PRO A 14 21.93 0.85 -0.89
CA PRO A 14 22.72 0.27 0.20
C PRO A 14 22.76 1.28 1.36
N ILE A 15 22.24 0.90 2.52
CA ILE A 15 22.57 1.57 3.78
C ILE A 15 23.98 1.10 4.16
N ALA A 16 24.89 2.04 4.37
CA ALA A 16 26.32 1.77 4.55
C ALA A 16 26.65 0.91 5.80
N SER A 17 27.11 -0.31 5.51
CA SER A 17 28.14 -1.17 6.12
C SER A 17 28.48 -1.08 7.63
N HIS A 18 28.38 -2.24 8.31
CA HIS A 18 29.54 -2.82 9.01
C HIS A 18 29.40 -4.36 9.18
N THR A 19 30.43 -5.06 8.70
CA THR A 19 30.72 -6.50 8.86
C THR A 19 29.90 -7.47 8.00
N ASP A 20 30.53 -7.96 6.92
CA ASP A 20 30.06 -9.11 6.15
C ASP A 20 30.43 -10.43 6.86
N PRO A 21 29.46 -11.24 7.32
CA PRO A 21 29.66 -12.68 7.48
C PRO A 21 29.37 -13.40 6.15
N PRO A 22 30.29 -14.13 5.52
CA PRO A 22 29.99 -14.89 4.29
C PRO A 22 29.32 -16.25 4.63
N PRO A 23 28.67 -16.93 3.67
CA PRO A 23 27.31 -16.70 3.14
C PRO A 23 26.45 -17.98 3.36
N ASP A 24 25.13 -18.02 3.33
CA ASP A 24 24.31 -17.95 2.11
C ASP A 24 22.81 -17.93 2.47
N ARG A 25 22.46 -17.91 3.77
CA ARG A 25 21.09 -18.05 4.24
C ARG A 25 20.48 -16.69 4.53
N ARG A 26 19.50 -16.30 3.72
CA ARG A 26 18.70 -15.10 3.94
C ARG A 26 17.28 -15.49 4.32
N LEU A 27 16.75 -14.77 5.29
CA LEU A 27 15.38 -14.86 5.73
C LEU A 27 14.59 -13.78 4.98
N ILE A 28 13.88 -14.17 3.93
CA ILE A 28 13.10 -13.25 3.10
C ILE A 28 11.72 -13.11 3.74
N VAL A 29 11.45 -11.94 4.33
CA VAL A 29 10.18 -11.64 4.99
C VAL A 29 9.29 -10.86 4.02
N LEU A 30 8.14 -11.44 3.68
CA LEU A 30 7.16 -10.81 2.81
C LEU A 30 6.29 -9.86 3.62
N VAL A 31 6.51 -8.56 3.44
CA VAL A 31 5.80 -7.53 4.19
C VAL A 31 4.53 -7.15 3.43
N PRO A 32 3.35 -7.33 4.06
CA PRO A 32 2.09 -6.91 3.46
C PRO A 32 1.96 -5.38 3.53
N ASP A 33 1.22 -4.83 2.57
CA ASP A 33 1.07 -3.38 2.34
C ASP A 33 0.31 -2.61 3.44
N ALA A 34 -0.41 -3.30 4.33
CA ALA A 34 -1.24 -2.67 5.36
C ALA A 34 -1.42 -3.57 6.60
N VAL A 35 -0.65 -3.30 7.66
CA VAL A 35 -0.84 -3.92 8.99
C VAL A 35 -0.65 -2.85 10.05
N SER A 36 -1.49 -2.93 11.07
CA SER A 36 -1.58 -1.94 12.14
C SER A 36 -0.44 -2.01 13.15
N ASP A 37 0.11 -3.19 13.41
CA ASP A 37 1.24 -3.36 14.33
C ASP A 37 2.13 -4.53 13.92
N TYR A 38 3.39 -4.24 13.61
CA TYR A 38 4.41 -5.23 13.28
C TYR A 38 5.30 -5.60 14.47
N THR A 39 5.21 -4.90 15.59
CA THR A 39 6.08 -5.08 16.76
C THR A 39 6.19 -6.54 17.23
N PRO A 40 5.07 -7.27 17.47
CA PRO A 40 5.15 -8.66 17.90
C PRO A 40 5.72 -9.59 16.82
N ALA A 41 5.49 -9.28 15.54
CA ALA A 41 6.03 -10.02 14.42
C ALA A 41 7.54 -9.81 14.25
N ILE A 42 8.02 -8.57 14.40
CA ILE A 42 9.45 -8.23 14.29
C ILE A 42 10.26 -8.99 15.34
N HIS A 43 9.76 -9.10 16.57
CA HIS A 43 10.44 -9.88 17.61
C HIS A 43 10.61 -11.35 17.21
N ARG A 44 9.55 -11.97 16.67
CA ARG A 44 9.64 -13.37 16.19
C ARG A 44 10.55 -13.52 14.97
N ILE A 45 10.53 -12.56 14.04
CA ILE A 45 11.44 -12.53 12.89
C ILE A 45 12.89 -12.47 13.38
N TRP A 46 13.15 -11.63 14.38
CA TRP A 46 14.48 -11.52 14.97
C TRP A 46 14.91 -12.82 15.66
N GLU A 47 14.05 -13.44 16.48
CA GLU A 47 14.33 -14.74 17.11
C GLU A 47 14.65 -15.81 16.07
N LEU A 48 13.86 -15.89 15.00
CA LEU A 48 14.07 -16.83 13.89
C LEU A 48 15.38 -16.56 13.16
N ALA A 49 15.67 -15.30 12.83
CA ALA A 49 16.90 -14.93 12.14
C ALA A 49 18.13 -15.24 12.99
N ASN A 50 18.06 -14.96 14.30
CA ASN A 50 19.15 -15.24 15.23
C ASN A 50 19.36 -16.75 15.43
N ALA A 51 18.28 -17.53 15.57
CA ALA A 51 18.34 -18.98 15.67
C ALA A 51 18.93 -19.64 14.41
N LEU A 52 18.68 -19.07 13.23
CA LEU A 52 19.17 -19.58 11.95
C LEU A 52 20.53 -19.02 11.55
N GLY A 53 21.03 -17.98 12.24
CA GLY A 53 22.22 -17.22 11.83
C GLY A 53 22.05 -16.54 10.48
N SER A 54 20.81 -16.19 10.10
CA SER A 54 20.44 -15.68 8.79
C SER A 54 20.35 -14.15 8.78
N ARG A 55 20.64 -13.54 7.63
CA ARG A 55 20.35 -12.11 7.39
C ARG A 55 18.87 -11.93 7.06
N VAL A 56 18.25 -10.84 7.49
CA VAL A 56 16.84 -10.57 7.19
C VAL A 56 16.75 -9.69 5.95
N GLN A 57 15.88 -10.05 5.01
CA GLN A 57 15.53 -9.20 3.88
C GLN A 57 14.02 -8.96 3.90
N PHE A 58 13.62 -7.71 4.12
CA PHE A 58 12.23 -7.31 4.03
C PHE A 58 11.89 -6.99 2.58
N LEU A 59 10.95 -7.75 2.00
CA LEU A 59 10.46 -7.57 0.64
C LEU A 59 9.03 -7.04 0.69
N GLY A 60 8.81 -5.85 0.15
CA GLY A 60 7.48 -5.30 -0.10
C GLY A 60 7.13 -5.37 -1.58
N LEU A 61 5.88 -5.70 -1.89
CA LEU A 61 5.34 -5.72 -3.25
C LEU A 61 4.35 -4.58 -3.42
N CYS A 62 4.62 -3.69 -4.37
CA CYS A 62 3.84 -2.50 -4.64
C CYS A 62 3.15 -2.61 -6.00
N LYS A 63 1.84 -2.35 -6.05
CA LYS A 63 1.10 -2.43 -7.32
C LYS A 63 1.31 -1.20 -8.19
N ASP A 64 1.30 -0.03 -7.56
CA ASP A 64 1.41 1.26 -8.21
C ASP A 64 2.65 2.01 -7.72
N ALA A 65 3.37 2.67 -8.62
CA ALA A 65 4.57 3.45 -8.25
C ALA A 65 4.28 4.60 -7.27
N VAL A 66 3.01 4.99 -7.14
CA VAL A 66 2.55 6.03 -6.21
C VAL A 66 2.67 5.58 -4.75
N ASP A 67 2.47 4.29 -4.48
CA ASP A 67 2.48 3.73 -3.12
C ASP A 67 3.88 3.28 -2.67
N GLU A 68 4.85 3.24 -3.60
CA GLU A 68 6.23 2.79 -3.34
C GLU A 68 6.91 3.60 -2.22
N PRO A 69 6.81 4.95 -2.16
CA PRO A 69 7.48 5.73 -1.12
C PRO A 69 6.94 5.43 0.29
N SER A 70 5.63 5.21 0.43
CA SER A 70 5.00 4.83 1.70
C SER A 70 5.46 3.45 2.14
N LEU A 71 5.39 2.47 1.24
CA LEU A 71 5.83 1.10 1.52
C LEU A 71 7.33 1.08 1.88
N ARG A 72 8.16 1.82 1.15
CA ARG A 72 9.60 1.91 1.42
C ARG A 72 9.87 2.46 2.82
N ARG A 73 9.21 3.55 3.23
CA ARG A 73 9.35 4.12 4.59
C ARG A 73 8.98 3.11 5.66
N GLN A 74 7.90 2.36 5.44
CA GLN A 74 7.47 1.31 6.34
C GLN A 74 8.54 0.21 6.46
N LEU A 75 9.07 -0.30 5.34
CA LEU A 75 10.11 -1.33 5.36
C LEU A 75 11.41 -0.85 6.05
N VAL A 76 11.81 0.40 5.83
CA VAL A 76 12.98 1.00 6.51
C VAL A 76 12.74 1.09 8.02
N THR A 77 11.51 1.38 8.44
CA THR A 77 11.15 1.38 9.86
C THR A 77 11.25 -0.04 10.44
N LEU A 78 10.74 -1.04 9.72
CA LEU A 78 10.83 -2.45 10.14
C LEU A 78 12.27 -2.94 10.22
N SER A 79 13.13 -2.58 9.25
CA SER A 79 14.53 -2.97 9.28
C SER A 79 15.29 -2.31 10.42
N ALA A 80 15.02 -1.04 10.74
CA ALA A 80 15.60 -0.37 11.89
C ALA A 80 15.19 -1.05 13.22
N LEU A 81 13.92 -1.44 13.35
CA LEU A 81 13.44 -2.17 14.53
C LEU A 81 14.09 -3.55 14.65
N ALA A 82 14.30 -4.26 13.54
CA ALA A 82 14.96 -5.57 13.52
C ALA A 82 16.48 -5.48 13.80
N GLN A 83 17.14 -4.40 13.37
CA GLN A 83 18.58 -4.19 13.59
C GLN A 83 18.95 -3.92 15.05
N SER A 84 17.99 -3.51 15.89
CA SER A 84 18.22 -3.30 17.33
C SER A 84 18.79 -4.53 18.04
N GLY A 85 18.70 -5.73 17.45
CA GLY A 85 19.26 -6.97 17.96
C GLY A 85 20.46 -7.52 17.20
N ASN A 86 21.26 -6.67 16.53
CA ASN A 86 22.51 -7.02 15.84
C ASN A 86 22.35 -8.01 14.65
N VAL A 87 21.14 -8.13 14.11
CA VAL A 87 20.84 -8.90 12.90
C VAL A 87 20.84 -7.95 11.70
N PRO A 88 21.64 -8.21 10.65
CA PRO A 88 21.64 -7.37 9.46
C PRO A 88 20.29 -7.48 8.75
N ALA A 89 19.65 -6.33 8.52
CA ALA A 89 18.36 -6.24 7.85
C ALA A 89 18.45 -5.38 6.58
N GLU A 90 18.08 -5.95 5.44
CA GLU A 90 17.99 -5.31 4.14
C GLU A 90 16.52 -5.02 3.77
N VAL A 91 16.31 -3.99 2.95
CA VAL A 91 14.98 -3.55 2.51
C VAL A 91 14.93 -3.57 0.99
N ARG A 92 13.87 -4.17 0.43
CA ARG A 92 13.61 -4.17 -1.00
C ARG A 92 12.14 -3.94 -1.29
N THR A 93 11.88 -3.11 -2.30
CA THR A 93 10.55 -2.89 -2.87
C THR A 93 10.54 -3.37 -4.31
N GLU A 94 9.55 -4.17 -4.67
CA GLU A 94 9.32 -4.62 -6.04
C GLU A 94 7.99 -4.10 -6.56
N LEU A 95 7.95 -3.69 -7.83
CA LEU A 95 6.74 -3.27 -8.50
C LEU A 95 6.09 -4.47 -9.20
N GLY A 96 4.89 -4.84 -8.78
CA GLY A 96 4.18 -5.98 -9.35
C GLY A 96 2.94 -6.40 -8.57
N THR A 97 2.27 -7.42 -9.09
CA THR A 97 1.06 -7.99 -8.50
C THR A 97 1.24 -9.43 -8.03
N ASP A 98 2.38 -10.05 -8.36
CA ASP A 98 2.67 -11.45 -8.08
C ASP A 98 3.95 -11.61 -7.25
N TRP A 99 3.78 -12.11 -6.04
CA TRP A 99 4.88 -12.40 -5.12
C TRP A 99 5.81 -13.49 -5.64
N VAL A 100 5.31 -14.46 -6.41
CA VAL A 100 6.12 -15.56 -6.94
C VAL A 100 7.15 -15.02 -7.92
N THR A 101 6.73 -14.14 -8.84
CA THR A 101 7.65 -13.53 -9.81
C THR A 101 8.65 -12.59 -9.14
N ALA A 102 8.21 -11.81 -8.15
CA ALA A 102 9.10 -10.94 -7.37
C ALA A 102 10.21 -11.73 -6.67
N ILE A 103 9.86 -12.82 -5.98
CA ILE A 103 10.81 -13.64 -5.22
C ILE A 103 11.70 -14.48 -6.16
N LYS A 104 11.13 -15.07 -7.21
CA LYS A 104 11.85 -16.00 -8.11
C LYS A 104 13.06 -15.38 -8.80
N SER A 105 13.07 -14.06 -8.98
CA SER A 105 14.19 -13.35 -9.60
C SER A 105 15.47 -13.37 -8.75
N ASP A 106 15.34 -13.56 -7.43
CA ASP A 106 16.39 -13.31 -6.45
C ASP A 106 16.60 -14.44 -5.43
N LEU A 107 15.74 -15.45 -5.49
CA LEU A 107 15.74 -16.59 -4.57
C LEU A 107 16.98 -17.47 -4.77
N LYS A 108 17.73 -17.69 -3.69
CA LYS A 108 18.76 -18.74 -3.63
C LYS A 108 18.23 -19.98 -2.94
N ASN A 109 18.86 -21.13 -3.24
CA ASN A 109 18.48 -22.43 -2.68
C ASN A 109 18.61 -22.52 -1.14
N SER A 110 19.33 -21.59 -0.52
CA SER A 110 19.58 -21.49 0.91
C SER A 110 18.68 -20.47 1.62
N ASP A 111 17.83 -19.76 0.87
CA ASP A 111 16.95 -18.74 1.42
C ASP A 111 15.71 -19.40 2.05
N THR A 112 15.20 -18.81 3.13
CA THR A 112 13.97 -19.23 3.81
C THR A 112 12.95 -18.11 3.67
N ILE A 113 11.75 -18.44 3.21
CA ILE A 113 10.69 -17.46 3.01
C ILE A 113 9.82 -17.41 4.25
N VAL A 114 9.55 -16.21 4.76
CA VAL A 114 8.64 -15.97 5.86
C VAL A 114 7.44 -15.22 5.31
N CYS A 115 6.27 -15.83 5.41
CA CYS A 115 5.00 -15.20 5.08
C CYS A 115 4.15 -15.06 6.34
N PHE A 116 3.17 -14.17 6.28
CA PHE A 116 2.19 -14.01 7.35
C PHE A 116 0.90 -14.75 7.01
N SER A 117 0.29 -15.41 7.99
CA SER A 117 -0.91 -16.24 7.76
C SER A 117 -2.10 -15.47 7.19
N GLU A 118 -2.13 -14.16 7.39
CA GLU A 118 -3.22 -13.29 6.97
C GLU A 118 -3.06 -12.76 5.53
N GLN A 119 -2.03 -13.20 4.80
CA GLN A 119 -1.78 -12.78 3.42
C GLN A 119 -2.44 -13.69 2.39
N TYR A 120 -3.18 -13.07 1.49
CA TYR A 120 -3.80 -13.72 0.34
C TYR A 120 -3.28 -13.08 -0.95
N ALA A 121 -3.01 -13.91 -1.95
CA ALA A 121 -2.55 -13.48 -3.26
C ALA A 121 -3.46 -13.97 -4.39
N GLY A 122 -3.36 -13.29 -5.53
CA GLY A 122 -4.13 -13.58 -6.73
C GLY A 122 -5.61 -13.16 -6.67
N PRO A 123 -6.32 -13.26 -7.81
CA PRO A 123 -7.74 -12.91 -7.92
C PRO A 123 -8.65 -13.84 -7.11
N SER A 124 -8.20 -15.07 -6.83
CA SER A 124 -8.93 -16.10 -6.09
C SER A 124 -8.80 -16.00 -4.57
N ARG A 125 -8.05 -15.02 -4.03
CA ARG A 125 -7.74 -14.90 -2.58
C ARG A 125 -7.24 -16.22 -1.98
N MET A 126 -6.30 -16.86 -2.67
CA MET A 126 -5.68 -18.07 -2.18
C MET A 126 -4.59 -17.69 -1.17
N PRO A 127 -4.39 -18.45 -0.08
CA PRO A 127 -3.42 -18.07 0.93
C PRO A 127 -1.99 -18.18 0.35
N LEU A 128 -1.16 -17.19 0.70
CA LEU A 128 0.11 -16.96 0.03
C LEU A 128 1.12 -18.08 0.29
N ASP A 129 1.06 -18.71 1.46
CA ASP A 129 1.83 -19.90 1.82
C ASP A 129 1.69 -21.04 0.80
N GLN A 130 0.45 -21.42 0.44
CA GLN A 130 0.18 -22.50 -0.50
C GLN A 130 0.69 -22.17 -1.91
N ILE A 131 0.55 -20.91 -2.33
CA ILE A 131 1.04 -20.46 -3.63
C ILE A 131 2.57 -20.54 -3.68
N LEU A 132 3.25 -20.10 -2.62
CA LEU A 132 4.71 -20.11 -2.54
C LEU A 132 5.26 -21.53 -2.44
N GLU A 133 4.68 -22.39 -1.60
CA GLU A 133 5.11 -23.79 -1.47
C GLU A 133 4.96 -24.55 -2.79
N SER A 134 3.81 -24.42 -3.45
CA SER A 134 3.55 -25.10 -4.72
C SER A 134 4.42 -24.59 -5.89
N SER A 135 4.87 -23.33 -5.83
CA SER A 135 5.57 -22.69 -6.95
C SER A 135 7.09 -22.60 -6.78
N LEU A 136 7.61 -22.53 -5.56
CA LEU A 136 9.02 -22.24 -5.29
C LEU A 136 9.80 -23.42 -4.72
N ASN A 137 9.15 -24.48 -4.21
CA ASN A 137 9.82 -25.67 -3.66
C ASN A 137 10.89 -25.34 -2.58
N VAL A 138 10.67 -24.26 -1.82
CA VAL A 138 11.55 -23.74 -0.75
C VAL A 138 10.77 -23.73 0.56
N PRO A 139 11.42 -23.93 1.73
CA PRO A 139 10.75 -23.86 3.03
C PRO A 139 10.10 -22.50 3.26
N VAL A 140 8.78 -22.52 3.51
CA VAL A 140 7.97 -21.36 3.87
C VAL A 140 7.63 -21.45 5.36
N THR A 141 8.01 -20.43 6.13
CA THR A 141 7.65 -20.32 7.56
C THR A 141 6.52 -19.32 7.70
N ILE A 142 5.43 -19.75 8.34
CA ILE A 142 4.26 -18.91 8.55
C ILE A 142 4.36 -18.25 9.92
N LEU A 143 4.28 -16.92 9.95
CA LEU A 143 4.12 -16.14 11.17
C LEU A 143 2.65 -15.76 11.36
N SER A 144 2.06 -16.22 12.46
CA SER A 144 0.70 -15.84 12.86
C SER A 144 0.72 -14.82 13.98
N GLY A 145 -0.27 -13.92 13.97
CA GLY A 145 -0.47 -12.94 15.03
C GLY A 145 -0.36 -11.49 14.59
N LEU A 146 -0.36 -11.21 13.28
CA LEU A 146 -0.62 -9.87 12.79
C LEU A 146 -2.13 -9.66 12.72
N THR A 147 -2.64 -8.65 13.43
CA THR A 147 -4.01 -8.20 13.21
C THR A 147 -4.07 -7.50 11.85
N PRO A 148 -4.84 -8.00 10.86
CA PRO A 148 -5.00 -7.31 9.60
C PRO A 148 -5.50 -5.90 9.89
N GLN A 149 -4.81 -4.88 9.38
CA GLN A 149 -5.42 -3.56 9.34
C GLN A 149 -6.64 -3.69 8.46
N GLU A 150 -7.82 -3.28 8.95
CA GLU A 150 -9.02 -3.22 8.12
C GLU A 150 -8.66 -2.43 6.88
N ARG A 151 -8.52 -3.14 5.74
CA ARG A 151 -8.29 -2.52 4.45
C ARG A 151 -9.47 -1.59 4.26
N SER A 152 -9.21 -0.29 4.38
CA SER A 152 -10.17 0.73 3.98
C SER A 152 -10.69 0.32 2.61
N GLY A 153 -11.99 0.01 2.55
CA GLY A 153 -12.63 -0.47 1.33
C GLY A 153 -12.31 0.44 0.15
N PRO A 154 -12.48 -0.04 -1.09
CA PRO A 154 -12.03 0.62 -2.31
C PRO A 154 -12.21 2.14 -2.25
N HIS A 155 -11.11 2.85 -2.00
CA HIS A 155 -11.09 4.31 -1.82
C HIS A 155 -11.72 5.02 -3.03
N TRP A 156 -11.62 4.40 -4.20
CA TRP A 156 -12.25 4.87 -5.43
C TRP A 156 -13.76 5.02 -5.32
N PHE A 157 -14.47 4.17 -4.57
CA PHE A 157 -15.94 4.26 -4.48
C PHE A 157 -16.39 5.45 -3.62
N LYS A 158 -15.67 5.72 -2.52
CA LYS A 158 -15.91 6.93 -1.71
C LYS A 158 -15.55 8.18 -2.50
N GLN A 159 -14.45 8.13 -3.25
CA GLN A 159 -14.01 9.25 -4.05
C GLN A 159 -14.96 9.51 -5.23
N THR A 160 -15.37 8.49 -5.99
CA THR A 160 -16.35 8.67 -7.08
C THR A 160 -17.68 9.18 -6.55
N LEU A 161 -18.16 8.66 -5.42
CA LEU A 161 -19.39 9.14 -4.80
C LEU A 161 -19.28 10.61 -4.36
N ALA A 162 -18.13 11.02 -3.82
CA ALA A 162 -17.86 12.41 -3.46
C ALA A 162 -17.90 13.34 -4.68
N TRP A 163 -17.24 12.95 -5.79
CA TRP A 163 -17.24 13.69 -7.05
C TRP A 163 -18.63 13.77 -7.67
N THR A 164 -19.37 12.64 -7.71
CA THR A 164 -20.73 12.59 -8.28
C THR A 164 -21.70 13.46 -7.49
N GLY A 165 -21.64 13.45 -6.16
CA GLY A 165 -22.49 14.29 -5.33
C GLY A 165 -22.21 15.79 -5.52
N SER A 166 -20.93 16.18 -5.58
CA SER A 166 -20.54 17.57 -5.81
C SER A 166 -21.02 18.08 -7.17
N LEU A 167 -20.88 17.26 -8.22
CA LEU A 167 -21.34 17.61 -9.57
C LEU A 167 -22.88 17.73 -9.63
N ALA A 168 -23.59 16.86 -8.91
CA ALA A 168 -25.05 16.90 -8.83
C ALA A 168 -25.55 18.16 -8.09
N ILE A 169 -24.87 18.59 -7.02
CA ILE A 169 -25.19 19.83 -6.30
C ILE A 169 -25.03 21.04 -7.24
N ILE A 170 -23.88 21.17 -7.89
CA ILE A 170 -23.61 22.27 -8.83
C ILE A 170 -24.66 22.30 -9.95
N LEU A 171 -24.94 21.14 -10.56
CA LEU A 171 -25.92 21.05 -11.64
C LEU A 171 -27.34 21.40 -11.16
N GLY A 172 -27.72 20.96 -9.96
CA GLY A 172 -29.02 21.27 -9.37
C GLY A 172 -29.21 22.76 -9.11
N PHE A 173 -28.21 23.41 -8.51
CA PHE A 173 -28.24 24.85 -8.25
C PHE A 173 -28.18 25.68 -9.55
N PHE A 174 -27.40 25.23 -10.54
CA PHE A 174 -27.38 25.86 -11.86
C PHE A 174 -28.76 25.84 -12.55
N LEU A 175 -29.46 24.69 -12.51
CA LEU A 175 -30.82 24.59 -13.06
C LEU A 175 -31.82 25.44 -12.27
N LEU A 176 -31.66 25.54 -10.96
CA LEU A 176 -32.48 26.41 -10.11
C LEU A 176 -32.29 27.90 -10.49
N GLN A 177 -31.05 28.33 -10.70
CA GLN A 177 -30.73 29.71 -11.10
C GLN A 177 -31.34 30.07 -12.46
N ILE A 178 -31.28 29.16 -13.44
CA ILE A 178 -31.94 29.34 -14.76
C ILE A 178 -33.46 29.50 -14.60
N ARG A 179 -34.08 28.77 -13.66
CA ARG A 179 -35.53 28.83 -13.40
C ARG A 179 -35.98 30.10 -12.70
N ILE A 180 -35.11 30.74 -11.91
CA ILE A 180 -35.43 32.01 -11.22
C ILE A 180 -35.40 33.19 -12.19
N GLN A 181 -34.65 33.09 -13.29
CA GLN A 181 -34.43 34.18 -14.25
C GLN A 181 -35.70 34.65 -15.00
N PRO A 182 -36.62 33.78 -15.47
CA PRO A 182 -37.85 34.21 -16.11
C PRO A 182 -38.98 34.40 -15.09
N GLY A 183 -39.18 35.62 -14.59
CA GLY A 183 -40.48 36.02 -14.01
C GLY A 183 -40.50 36.64 -12.61
N THR A 184 -39.36 37.05 -12.05
CA THR A 184 -39.32 37.77 -10.76
C THR A 184 -38.90 39.24 -10.94
N HIS A 185 -39.50 40.12 -10.15
CA HIS A 185 -39.13 41.55 -10.05
C HIS A 185 -37.64 41.68 -9.68
N ASP A 186 -36.93 42.66 -10.27
CA ASP A 186 -35.45 42.80 -10.22
C ASP A 186 -34.81 42.58 -8.83
N TRP A 187 -35.42 43.10 -7.77
CA TRP A 187 -34.88 43.00 -6.41
C TRP A 187 -35.08 41.60 -5.78
N ALA A 188 -36.19 40.93 -6.10
CA ALA A 188 -36.48 39.59 -5.61
C ALA A 188 -35.59 38.55 -6.30
N GLN A 189 -35.30 38.77 -7.59
CA GLN A 189 -34.36 37.94 -8.34
C GLN A 189 -32.95 38.01 -7.73
N MET A 190 -32.45 39.21 -7.44
CA MET A 190 -31.10 39.39 -6.89
C MET A 190 -30.95 38.75 -5.51
N THR A 191 -31.96 38.89 -4.65
CA THR A 191 -31.96 38.27 -3.31
C THR A 191 -32.03 36.75 -3.36
N LEU A 192 -32.86 36.17 -4.23
CA LEU A 192 -32.96 34.72 -4.41
C LEU A 192 -31.66 34.11 -4.96
N LEU A 193 -30.99 34.78 -5.91
CA LEU A 193 -29.70 34.33 -6.43
C LEU A 193 -28.61 34.33 -5.35
N LEU A 194 -28.56 35.37 -4.52
CA LEU A 194 -27.55 35.49 -3.47
C LEU A 194 -27.74 34.43 -2.38
N ILE A 195 -28.99 34.17 -1.99
CA ILE A 195 -29.34 33.07 -1.06
C ILE A 195 -28.96 31.72 -1.66
N SER A 196 -29.24 31.52 -2.95
CA SER A 196 -28.93 30.28 -3.67
C SER A 196 -27.44 29.95 -3.64
N ILE A 197 -26.56 30.94 -3.88
CA ILE A 197 -25.10 30.76 -3.83
C ILE A 197 -24.61 30.39 -2.42
N ILE A 198 -25.15 31.02 -1.38
CA ILE A 198 -24.78 30.72 0.01
C ILE A 198 -25.16 29.27 0.36
N PHE A 199 -26.36 28.84 -0.06
CA PHE A 199 -26.81 27.47 0.16
C PHE A 199 -25.97 26.44 -0.61
N GLU A 200 -25.59 26.73 -1.86
CA GLU A 200 -24.71 25.88 -2.65
C GLU A 200 -23.36 25.68 -1.96
N ALA A 201 -22.73 26.78 -1.51
CA ALA A 201 -21.46 26.74 -0.80
C ALA A 201 -21.55 25.95 0.51
N ALA A 202 -22.63 26.14 1.29
CA ALA A 202 -22.85 25.37 2.52
C ALA A 202 -23.04 23.87 2.24
N LEU A 203 -23.78 23.51 1.19
CA LEU A 203 -23.99 22.11 0.81
C LEU A 203 -22.70 21.45 0.34
N LEU A 204 -21.87 22.15 -0.44
CA LEU A 204 -20.58 21.65 -0.90
C LEU A 204 -19.63 21.41 0.27
N LEU A 205 -19.57 22.34 1.23
CA LEU A 205 -18.75 22.18 2.44
C LEU A 205 -19.23 20.99 3.28
N PHE A 206 -20.54 20.87 3.49
CA PHE A 206 -21.13 19.76 4.23
C PHE A 206 -20.85 18.42 3.53
N TRP A 207 -21.07 18.34 2.22
CA TRP A 207 -20.83 17.13 1.44
C TRP A 207 -19.35 16.72 1.47
N ASN A 208 -18.44 17.68 1.29
CA ASN A 208 -17.00 17.42 1.35
C ASN A 208 -16.57 16.93 2.74
N SER A 209 -17.18 17.41 3.82
CA SER A 209 -16.88 16.93 5.19
C SER A 209 -17.30 15.48 5.47
N LEU A 210 -18.20 14.90 4.67
CA LEU A 210 -18.62 13.51 4.81
C LEU A 210 -17.64 12.52 4.14
N PHE A 211 -16.77 13.03 3.25
CA PHE A 211 -15.90 12.20 2.42
C PHE A 211 -14.41 12.60 2.43
N GLY A 212 -14.06 13.76 3.01
CA GLY A 212 -12.69 14.21 3.28
C GLY A 212 -12.24 13.86 4.69
#